data_AF-A0A841ZM47-F1
#
_entry.id   AF-A0A841ZM47-F1
#
_cell.length_a   1.000
_cell.length_b   1.000
_cell.length_c   1.000
_cell.angle_alpha   90.00
_cell.angle_beta   90.00
_cell.angle_gamma   90.00
#
_symmetry.space_group_name_H-M   'P 1'
#
loop_
_entity.id
_entity.type
_entity.pdbx_description
1 polymer ?
#
loop_
_entity_poly.entity_id
_entity_poly.type
_entity_poly.pdbx_seq_one_letter_code
_entity_poly.pdbx_strand_id
1 'polypeptide(L)'
;MHVKKIYIRWMPYLLFLCFIFLVTTRSLAPFAVIYSIAAAILLAYLWFSKSKVRTKLALSFLYLIILALQQVLTALYLFSGGDSWMVFTIKKVAAILMIFVPFLIGYFHYLYTLQREFSIKEATSISFEMLREVYLIGAGYKTKWQKSKNSLSRDNLNEILKDIPRHSYTKYLNKNTLTEAYFEECEKSLKDEHLYIVISSTGSPASEVISLFTNKAYNHVSLSFDRDLKTIISYNGGENITLPGLNQEKITSFNKKSDASVIVYELQAPKEKKQLIIDKVREINEKGSAYNLVGLVTKVSLRPNIMFCSQFVYKILQFAELEYFRDSAAKIKPTDFVERDYYRKLAFCYEIKFNETL
;
A
#
# COMPACT_ATOMS: atom_id res chain seq x y z
N MET A 1 8.61 -30.54 -1.18
CA MET A 1 7.58 -29.68 -1.82
C MET A 1 6.17 -30.27 -1.86
N HIS A 2 5.98 -31.60 -1.95
CA HIS A 2 4.63 -32.21 -1.94
C HIS A 2 3.83 -32.01 -0.65
N VAL A 3 4.49 -32.06 0.50
CA VAL A 3 3.84 -31.88 1.81
C VAL A 3 3.17 -30.50 1.94
N LYS A 4 3.85 -29.40 1.54
CA LYS A 4 3.27 -28.05 1.54
C LYS A 4 2.04 -27.92 0.62
N LYS A 5 2.05 -28.56 -0.56
CA LYS A 5 0.90 -28.51 -1.50
C LYS A 5 -0.33 -29.24 -0.95
N ILE A 6 -0.13 -30.35 -0.24
CA ILE A 6 -1.21 -31.14 0.36
C ILE A 6 -1.88 -30.35 1.49
N TYR A 7 -1.11 -29.75 2.42
CA TYR A 7 -1.68 -28.94 3.50
C TYR A 7 -2.45 -27.72 3.00
N ILE A 8 -1.92 -27.01 1.99
CA ILE A 8 -2.61 -25.85 1.40
C ILE A 8 -3.95 -26.24 0.78
N ARG A 9 -4.06 -27.46 0.22
CA ARG A 9 -5.30 -27.96 -0.38
C ARG A 9 -6.36 -28.33 0.65
N TRP A 10 -5.98 -28.88 1.80
CA TRP A 10 -6.92 -29.36 2.82
C TRP A 10 -7.29 -28.32 3.88
N MET A 11 -6.44 -27.32 4.11
CA MET A 11 -6.66 -26.26 5.10
C MET A 11 -8.02 -25.54 4.95
N PRO A 12 -8.49 -25.16 3.74
CA PRO A 12 -9.79 -24.50 3.58
C PRO A 12 -10.96 -25.37 4.04
N TYR A 13 -10.90 -26.68 3.79
CA TYR A 13 -11.93 -27.62 4.23
C TYR A 13 -11.96 -27.80 5.74
N LEU A 14 -10.78 -27.84 6.38
CA LEU A 14 -10.68 -27.91 7.84
C LEU A 14 -11.20 -26.63 8.51
N LEU A 15 -10.88 -25.46 7.95
CA LEU A 15 -11.41 -24.17 8.41
C LEU A 15 -12.92 -24.08 8.22
N PHE A 16 -13.45 -24.56 7.09
CA PHE A 16 -14.88 -24.61 6.82
C PHE A 16 -15.62 -25.54 7.80
N LEU A 17 -15.06 -26.71 8.09
CA LEU A 17 -15.61 -27.63 9.08
C LEU A 17 -15.59 -27.04 10.49
N CYS A 18 -14.50 -26.35 10.86
CA CYS A 18 -14.38 -25.64 12.12
C CYS A 18 -15.40 -24.48 12.22
N PHE A 19 -15.63 -23.77 11.11
CA PHE A 19 -16.66 -22.73 11.02
C PHE A 19 -18.06 -23.31 11.24
N ILE A 20 -18.42 -24.38 10.53
CA ILE A 20 -19.72 -25.05 10.69
C ILE A 20 -19.89 -25.51 12.15
N PHE A 21 -18.86 -26.11 12.74
CA PHE A 21 -18.88 -26.55 14.13
C PHE A 21 -19.15 -25.39 15.10
N LEU A 22 -18.50 -24.23 14.91
CA LEU A 22 -18.69 -23.07 15.77
C LEU A 22 -20.04 -22.37 15.58
N VAL A 23 -20.60 -22.39 14.38
CA VAL A 23 -21.95 -21.85 14.14
C VAL A 23 -23.01 -22.77 14.76
N THR A 24 -22.81 -24.08 14.71
CA THR A 24 -23.79 -25.08 15.18
C THR A 24 -23.72 -25.34 16.68
N THR A 25 -22.56 -25.20 17.31
CA THR A 25 -22.40 -25.45 18.76
C THR A 25 -23.27 -24.53 19.61
N ARG A 26 -23.78 -25.07 20.71
CA ARG A 26 -24.55 -24.34 21.75
C ARG A 26 -23.76 -24.18 23.05
N SER A 27 -22.50 -24.59 23.05
CA SER A 27 -21.60 -24.48 24.20
C SER A 27 -20.63 -23.33 24.03
N LEU A 28 -20.28 -22.69 25.15
CA LEU A 28 -19.22 -21.69 25.23
C LEU A 28 -17.82 -22.32 25.11
N ALA A 29 -17.65 -23.58 25.53
CA ALA A 29 -16.35 -24.21 25.67
C ALA A 29 -15.52 -24.22 24.36
N PRO A 30 -16.09 -24.54 23.18
CA PRO A 30 -15.35 -24.47 21.91
C PRO A 30 -14.73 -23.10 21.61
N PHE A 31 -15.46 -22.02 21.86
CA PHE A 31 -14.95 -20.66 21.65
C PHE A 31 -13.80 -20.36 22.62
N ALA A 32 -14.00 -20.69 23.90
CA ALA A 32 -12.98 -20.47 24.93
C ALA A 32 -11.66 -21.20 24.63
N VAL A 33 -11.75 -22.45 24.17
CA VAL A 33 -10.59 -23.27 23.79
C VAL A 33 -9.89 -22.69 22.56
N ILE A 34 -10.63 -22.32 21.51
CA ILE A 34 -10.03 -21.79 20.28
C ILE A 34 -9.32 -20.45 20.53
N TYR A 35 -9.91 -19.55 21.30
CA TYR A 35 -9.23 -18.30 21.67
C TYR A 35 -7.93 -18.55 22.44
N SER A 36 -7.96 -19.51 23.37
CA SER A 36 -6.79 -19.87 24.17
C SER A 36 -5.68 -20.48 23.30
N ILE A 37 -6.02 -21.37 22.36
CA ILE A 37 -5.08 -21.95 21.41
C ILE A 37 -4.48 -20.86 20.50
N ALA A 38 -5.32 -19.97 19.95
CA ALA A 38 -4.87 -18.88 19.10
C ALA A 38 -3.87 -17.96 19.83
N ALA A 39 -4.19 -17.58 21.07
CA ALA A 39 -3.30 -16.78 21.91
C ALA A 39 -1.99 -17.51 22.21
N ALA A 40 -2.04 -18.80 22.56
CA ALA A 40 -0.85 -19.61 22.83
C ALA A 40 0.08 -19.72 21.62
N ILE A 41 -0.47 -19.94 20.42
CA ILE A 41 0.30 -19.99 19.16
C ILE A 41 1.01 -18.65 18.92
N LEU A 42 0.30 -17.53 19.07
CA LEU A 42 0.86 -16.19 18.85
C LEU A 42 1.91 -15.82 19.89
N LEU A 43 1.69 -16.19 21.15
CA LEU A 43 2.68 -16.00 22.22
C LEU A 43 3.93 -16.83 21.94
N ALA A 44 3.79 -18.12 21.60
CA ALA A 44 4.93 -18.96 21.23
C ALA A 44 5.70 -18.35 20.05
N TYR A 45 5.00 -18.01 18.97
CA TYR A 45 5.61 -17.36 17.79
C TYR A 45 6.36 -16.07 18.16
N LEU A 46 5.76 -15.21 18.98
CA LEU A 46 6.37 -13.97 19.44
C LEU A 46 7.64 -14.22 20.25
N TRP A 47 7.64 -15.21 21.14
CA TRP A 47 8.79 -15.51 21.98
C TRP A 47 9.94 -16.17 21.21
N PHE A 48 9.63 -16.96 20.18
CA PHE A 48 10.63 -17.49 19.23
C PHE A 48 11.11 -16.47 18.19
N SER A 49 10.43 -15.32 18.05
CA SER A 49 10.85 -14.27 17.12
C SER A 49 12.12 -13.54 17.58
N LYS A 50 12.80 -12.87 16.63
CA LYS A 50 13.98 -12.03 16.90
C LYS A 50 13.65 -10.63 17.48
N SER A 51 12.40 -10.39 17.87
CA SER A 51 11.95 -9.09 18.39
C SER A 51 12.62 -8.70 19.72
N LYS A 52 12.72 -7.40 20.00
CA LYS A 52 13.27 -6.89 21.27
C LYS A 52 12.42 -7.33 22.46
N VAL A 53 13.05 -7.58 23.61
CA VAL A 53 12.37 -8.05 24.84
C VAL A 53 11.23 -7.12 25.28
N ARG A 54 11.43 -5.79 25.24
CA ARG A 54 10.36 -4.83 25.57
C ARG A 54 9.12 -5.00 24.67
N THR A 55 9.33 -5.25 23.38
CA THR A 55 8.25 -5.49 22.41
C THR A 55 7.57 -6.84 22.65
N LYS A 56 8.33 -7.88 23.00
CA LYS A 56 7.78 -9.18 23.39
C LYS A 56 6.86 -9.03 24.60
N LEU A 57 7.32 -8.34 25.64
CA LEU A 57 6.52 -8.11 26.85
C LEU A 57 5.24 -7.31 26.56
N ALA A 58 5.35 -6.20 25.81
CA ALA A 58 4.19 -5.37 25.47
C ALA A 58 3.14 -6.13 24.65
N LEU A 59 3.57 -6.88 23.62
CA LEU A 59 2.66 -7.67 22.79
C LEU A 59 2.10 -8.89 23.52
N SER A 60 2.88 -9.53 24.40
CA SER A 60 2.37 -10.60 25.26
C SER A 60 1.26 -10.09 26.18
N PHE A 61 1.45 -8.93 26.80
CA PHE A 61 0.42 -8.30 27.63
C PHE A 61 -0.84 -7.97 26.82
N LEU A 62 -0.67 -7.41 25.62
CA LEU A 62 -1.78 -7.10 24.73
C LEU A 62 -2.57 -8.36 24.30
N TYR A 63 -1.89 -9.45 23.94
CA TYR A 63 -2.56 -10.71 23.60
C TYR A 63 -3.32 -11.32 24.76
N LEU A 64 -2.82 -11.19 26.00
CA LEU A 64 -3.52 -11.65 27.19
C LEU A 64 -4.77 -10.80 27.49
N ILE A 65 -4.70 -9.48 27.31
CA ILE A 65 -5.88 -8.59 27.41
C ILE A 65 -6.94 -9.00 26.39
N ILE A 66 -6.53 -9.23 25.14
CA ILE A 66 -7.47 -9.62 24.07
C ILE A 66 -8.12 -10.96 24.40
N LEU A 67 -7.34 -11.94 24.85
CA LEU A 67 -7.87 -13.22 25.29
C LEU A 67 -8.90 -13.03 26.40
N ALA A 68 -8.57 -12.26 27.45
CA ALA A 68 -9.49 -11.99 28.55
C ALA A 68 -10.81 -11.34 28.06
N LEU A 69 -10.71 -10.33 27.20
CA LEU A 69 -11.87 -9.67 26.59
C LEU A 69 -12.71 -10.64 25.74
N GLN A 70 -12.07 -11.48 24.93
CA GLN A 70 -12.75 -12.51 24.14
C GLN A 70 -13.53 -13.49 25.03
N GLN A 71 -12.94 -13.95 26.14
CA GLN A 71 -13.62 -14.84 27.10
C GLN A 71 -14.81 -14.13 27.76
N VAL A 72 -14.63 -12.90 28.24
CA VAL A 72 -15.68 -12.11 28.91
C VAL A 72 -16.84 -11.82 27.96
N LEU A 73 -16.57 -11.37 26.73
CA LEU A 73 -17.60 -11.10 25.72
C LEU A 73 -18.37 -12.37 25.35
N THR A 74 -17.67 -13.50 25.23
CA THR A 74 -18.31 -14.79 24.91
C THR A 74 -19.22 -15.24 26.05
N ALA A 75 -18.78 -15.11 27.30
CA ALA A 75 -19.58 -15.49 28.47
C ALA A 75 -20.78 -14.56 28.70
N LEU A 76 -20.55 -13.24 28.70
CA LEU A 76 -21.55 -12.26 29.13
C LEU A 76 -22.47 -11.77 28.01
N TYR A 77 -22.04 -11.84 26.74
CA TYR A 77 -22.80 -11.24 25.63
C TYR A 77 -23.27 -12.27 24.61
N LEU A 78 -22.45 -13.28 24.29
CA LEU A 78 -22.83 -14.32 23.32
C LEU A 78 -23.80 -15.36 23.91
N PHE A 79 -23.56 -15.81 25.14
CA PHE A 79 -24.36 -16.85 25.80
C PHE A 79 -25.24 -16.30 26.94
N SER A 80 -25.64 -15.02 26.88
CA SER A 80 -26.40 -14.32 27.93
C SER A 80 -27.84 -14.81 28.12
N GLY A 81 -28.33 -15.72 27.29
CA GLY A 81 -29.73 -16.17 27.29
C GLY A 81 -30.70 -15.10 26.76
N GLY A 82 -31.89 -15.53 26.34
CA GLY A 82 -32.99 -14.62 25.95
C GLY A 82 -33.00 -14.10 24.51
N ASP A 83 -32.03 -14.48 23.67
CA ASP A 83 -31.99 -14.03 22.27
C ASP A 83 -32.87 -14.87 21.34
N SER A 84 -33.40 -14.23 20.30
CA SER A 84 -33.97 -14.94 19.14
C SER A 84 -32.88 -15.70 18.39
N TRP A 85 -33.27 -16.76 17.66
CA TRP A 85 -32.33 -17.58 16.89
C TRP A 85 -31.47 -16.76 15.91
N MET A 86 -32.03 -15.71 15.29
CA MET A 86 -31.30 -14.81 14.38
C MET A 86 -30.23 -13.99 15.11
N VAL A 87 -30.59 -13.35 16.23
CA VAL A 87 -29.65 -12.54 17.02
C VAL A 87 -28.52 -13.39 17.56
N PHE A 88 -28.84 -14.58 18.08
CA PHE A 88 -27.85 -15.53 18.56
C PHE A 88 -26.87 -15.97 17.46
N THR A 89 -27.37 -16.21 16.24
CA THR A 89 -26.53 -16.57 15.09
C THR A 89 -25.59 -15.42 14.69
N ILE A 90 -26.08 -14.17 14.66
CA ILE A 90 -25.26 -12.99 14.36
C ILE A 90 -24.14 -12.83 15.41
N LYS A 91 -24.47 -12.98 16.69
CA LYS A 91 -23.49 -12.91 17.78
C LYS A 91 -22.40 -13.99 17.61
N LYS A 92 -22.74 -15.21 17.18
CA LYS A 92 -21.75 -16.27 16.90
C LYS A 92 -20.83 -15.90 15.76
N VAL A 93 -21.37 -15.37 14.67
CA VAL A 93 -20.54 -14.92 13.53
C VAL A 93 -19.56 -13.84 13.99
N ALA A 94 -20.01 -12.88 14.81
CA ALA A 94 -19.12 -11.87 15.40
C ALA A 94 -18.03 -12.51 16.28
N ALA A 95 -18.36 -13.49 17.11
CA ALA A 95 -17.39 -14.21 17.93
C ALA A 95 -16.36 -14.99 17.09
N ILE A 96 -16.80 -15.62 15.98
CA ILE A 96 -15.89 -16.25 15.03
C ILE A 96 -14.93 -15.23 14.41
N LEU A 97 -15.43 -14.05 14.02
CA LEU A 97 -14.58 -12.98 13.49
C LEU A 97 -13.57 -12.47 14.52
N MET A 98 -13.93 -12.45 15.81
CA MET A 98 -13.01 -12.06 16.88
C MET A 98 -11.79 -12.98 17.00
N ILE A 99 -11.84 -14.24 16.52
CA ILE A 99 -10.68 -15.16 16.51
C ILE A 99 -9.50 -14.54 15.76
N PHE A 100 -9.76 -13.73 14.73
CA PHE A 100 -8.73 -13.17 13.85
C PHE A 100 -8.07 -11.88 14.39
N VAL A 101 -8.67 -11.23 15.40
CA VAL A 101 -8.16 -9.97 15.97
C VAL A 101 -6.70 -10.05 16.46
N PRO A 102 -6.28 -11.04 17.27
CA PRO A 102 -4.89 -11.10 17.71
C PRO A 102 -3.92 -11.41 16.56
N PHE A 103 -4.36 -12.12 15.51
CA PHE A 103 -3.55 -12.34 14.31
C PHE A 103 -3.37 -11.07 13.48
N LEU A 104 -4.39 -10.21 13.38
CA LEU A 104 -4.30 -8.88 12.76
C LEU A 104 -3.26 -8.02 13.47
N ILE A 105 -3.24 -8.02 14.80
CA ILE A 105 -2.23 -7.27 15.58
C ILE A 105 -0.83 -7.80 15.32
N GLY A 106 -0.64 -9.11 15.33
CA GLY A 106 0.65 -9.72 14.97
C GLY A 106 1.09 -9.37 13.54
N TYR A 107 0.13 -9.31 12.62
CA TYR A 107 0.35 -8.93 11.23
C TYR A 107 0.79 -7.45 11.10
N PHE A 108 0.09 -6.52 11.75
CA PHE A 108 0.49 -5.11 11.79
C PHE A 108 1.86 -4.91 12.43
N HIS A 109 2.17 -5.66 13.50
CA HIS A 109 3.49 -5.63 14.11
C HIS A 109 4.59 -6.07 13.14
N TYR A 110 4.36 -7.16 12.40
CA TYR A 110 5.27 -7.64 11.36
C TYR A 110 5.51 -6.59 10.26
N LEU A 111 4.48 -5.87 9.83
CA LEU A 111 4.63 -4.79 8.85
C LEU A 111 5.46 -3.64 9.40
N TYR A 112 5.23 -3.26 10.66
CA TYR A 112 5.95 -2.21 11.36
C TYR A 112 7.44 -2.55 11.53
N THR A 113 7.77 -3.79 11.91
CA THR A 113 9.16 -4.24 12.05
C THR A 113 9.88 -4.30 10.72
N LEU A 114 9.24 -4.82 9.67
CA LEU A 114 9.76 -4.77 8.30
C LEU A 114 10.12 -3.33 7.91
N GLN A 115 9.17 -2.40 8.07
CA GLN A 115 9.38 -1.00 7.70
C GLN A 115 10.55 -0.35 8.47
N ARG A 116 10.68 -0.65 9.76
CA ARG A 116 11.73 -0.06 10.61
C ARG A 116 13.11 -0.64 10.32
N GLU A 117 13.22 -1.93 9.98
CA GLU A 117 14.49 -2.50 9.48
C GLU A 117 14.95 -1.85 8.17
N PHE A 118 14.01 -1.47 7.29
CA PHE A 118 14.34 -0.69 6.08
C PHE A 118 14.84 0.72 6.41
N SER A 119 14.16 1.42 7.33
CA SER A 119 14.58 2.77 7.75
C SER A 119 15.93 2.80 8.46
N ILE A 120 16.28 1.75 9.24
CA ILE A 120 17.57 1.67 9.92
C ILE A 120 18.72 1.35 8.94
N LYS A 121 18.49 0.56 7.89
CA LYS A 121 19.50 0.34 6.84
C LYS A 121 19.76 1.61 6.02
N GLU A 122 18.73 2.40 5.71
CA GLU A 122 18.88 3.74 5.11
C GLU A 122 19.69 4.68 6.03
N ALA A 123 19.49 4.59 7.35
CA ALA A 123 20.23 5.36 8.35
C ALA A 123 21.68 4.89 8.59
N THR A 124 22.20 3.87 7.89
CA THR A 124 23.62 3.47 7.97
C THR A 124 24.47 4.02 6.83
N SER A 125 23.85 4.58 5.78
CA SER A 125 24.51 5.28 4.66
C SER A 125 24.32 6.79 4.77
N ILE A 126 24.60 7.35 5.94
CA ILE A 126 24.21 8.72 6.29
C ILE A 126 25.02 9.74 5.49
N SER A 127 24.36 10.48 4.59
CA SER A 127 24.88 11.75 4.06
C SER A 127 24.66 12.88 5.08
N PHE A 128 25.54 13.88 5.06
CA PHE A 128 25.49 15.05 5.96
C PHE A 128 24.13 15.79 5.92
N GLU A 129 23.43 15.70 4.80
CA GLU A 129 22.11 16.28 4.57
C GLU A 129 21.00 15.56 5.36
N MET A 130 21.09 14.24 5.49
CA MET A 130 20.17 13.42 6.28
C MET A 130 20.39 13.62 7.80
N LEU A 131 21.63 13.87 8.23
CA LEU A 131 21.96 14.29 9.62
C LEU A 131 21.32 15.64 9.97
N ARG A 132 21.36 16.59 9.04
CA ARG A 132 20.70 17.89 9.17
C ARG A 132 19.18 17.74 9.22
N GLU A 133 18.60 16.84 8.43
CA GLU A 133 17.16 16.55 8.44
C GLU A 133 16.72 15.90 9.77
N VAL A 134 17.49 14.94 10.32
CA VAL A 134 17.21 14.32 11.63
C VAL A 134 17.32 15.32 12.79
N TYR A 135 18.27 16.26 12.72
CA TYR A 135 18.39 17.35 13.69
C TYR A 135 17.16 18.28 13.66
N LEU A 136 16.64 18.58 12.47
CA LEU A 136 15.41 19.37 12.29
C LEU A 136 14.14 18.59 12.67
N ILE A 137 14.10 17.26 12.48
CA ILE A 137 13.01 16.39 12.94
C ILE A 137 12.88 16.38 14.47
N GLY A 138 14.00 16.47 15.19
CA GLY A 138 14.01 16.61 16.65
C GLY A 138 13.32 17.88 17.14
N ALA A 139 13.42 18.97 16.36
CA ALA A 139 12.74 20.23 16.64
C ALA A 139 11.26 20.28 16.16
N GLY A 140 10.83 19.34 15.31
CA GLY A 140 9.54 19.34 14.61
C GLY A 140 8.50 18.33 15.10
N TYR A 141 8.58 17.79 16.32
CA TYR A 141 7.61 16.80 16.80
C TYR A 141 6.16 17.33 16.83
N LYS A 142 6.00 18.64 17.04
CA LYS A 142 4.70 19.34 17.05
C LYS A 142 4.05 19.39 15.66
N THR A 143 4.84 19.58 14.60
CA THR A 143 4.34 19.66 13.22
C THR A 143 3.97 18.30 12.67
N LYS A 144 4.68 17.22 13.04
CA LYS A 144 4.31 15.84 12.68
C LYS A 144 2.97 15.42 13.32
N TRP A 145 2.73 15.82 14.57
CA TRP A 145 1.48 15.56 15.28
C TRP A 145 0.30 16.35 14.69
N GLN A 146 0.51 17.63 14.33
CA GLN A 146 -0.48 18.43 13.60
C GLN A 146 -0.79 17.88 12.20
N LYS A 147 0.23 17.47 11.44
CA LYS A 147 0.06 16.85 10.12
C LYS A 147 -0.74 15.55 10.21
N SER A 148 -0.45 14.72 11.21
CA SER A 148 -1.23 13.50 11.50
C SER A 148 -2.69 13.79 11.83
N LYS A 149 -2.96 14.81 12.65
CA LYS A 149 -4.33 15.23 13.00
C LYS A 149 -5.12 15.73 11.78
N ASN A 150 -4.48 16.47 10.89
CA ASN A 150 -5.11 16.96 9.67
C ASN A 150 -5.36 15.84 8.65
N SER A 151 -4.40 14.93 8.46
CA SER A 151 -4.56 13.78 7.56
C SER A 151 -5.56 12.73 8.02
N LEU A 152 -5.82 12.66 9.33
CA LEU A 152 -6.85 11.81 9.95
C LEU A 152 -8.10 12.63 10.31
N SER A 153 -8.29 13.80 9.69
CA SER A 153 -9.51 14.59 9.87
C SER A 153 -10.73 13.81 9.40
N ARG A 154 -11.90 14.15 9.95
CA ARG A 154 -13.17 13.52 9.56
C ARG A 154 -13.44 13.65 8.07
N ASP A 155 -13.05 14.77 7.46
CA ASP A 155 -13.27 15.04 6.05
C ASP A 155 -12.41 14.13 5.17
N ASN A 156 -11.11 14.01 5.45
CA ASN A 156 -10.21 13.11 4.70
C ASN A 156 -10.60 11.62 4.90
N LEU A 157 -10.99 11.23 6.11
CA LEU A 157 -11.48 9.88 6.39
C LEU A 157 -12.79 9.59 5.65
N ASN A 158 -13.71 10.56 5.58
CA ASN A 158 -14.96 10.43 4.85
C ASN A 158 -14.73 10.33 3.33
N GLU A 159 -13.77 11.08 2.78
CA GLU A 159 -13.38 10.93 1.37
C GLU A 159 -12.79 9.56 1.09
N ILE A 160 -11.89 9.06 1.95
CA ILE A 160 -11.33 7.70 1.81
C ILE A 160 -12.44 6.65 1.91
N LEU A 161 -13.35 6.77 2.88
CA LEU A 161 -14.48 5.84 3.04
C LEU A 161 -15.42 5.84 1.84
N LYS A 162 -15.63 7.00 1.20
CA LYS A 162 -16.40 7.12 -0.05
C LYS A 162 -15.69 6.51 -1.25
N ASP A 163 -14.35 6.54 -1.28
CA ASP A 163 -13.56 5.98 -2.38
C ASP A 163 -13.31 4.47 -2.26
N ILE A 164 -13.24 3.91 -1.04
CA ILE A 164 -13.00 2.47 -0.80
C ILE A 164 -13.87 1.53 -1.65
N PRO A 165 -15.19 1.73 -1.80
CA PRO A 165 -16.06 0.88 -2.62
C PRO A 165 -15.71 0.86 -4.11
N ARG A 166 -15.00 1.88 -4.60
CA ARG A 166 -14.59 1.99 -6.01
C ARG A 166 -13.33 1.21 -6.33
N HIS A 167 -12.61 0.72 -5.33
CA HIS A 167 -11.42 -0.11 -5.51
C HIS A 167 -11.78 -1.59 -5.60
N SER A 168 -11.21 -2.30 -6.58
CA SER A 168 -11.29 -3.77 -6.65
C SER A 168 -9.95 -4.41 -6.37
N TYR A 169 -10.01 -5.52 -5.64
CA TYR A 169 -8.84 -6.32 -5.24
C TYR A 169 -8.73 -7.62 -6.05
N THR A 170 -9.75 -7.95 -6.85
CA THR A 170 -9.86 -9.23 -7.58
C THR A 170 -10.21 -9.05 -9.05
N LYS A 171 -10.82 -7.93 -9.43
CA LYS A 171 -11.22 -7.61 -10.81
C LYS A 171 -10.45 -6.40 -11.32
N TYR A 172 -10.22 -6.38 -12.62
CA TYR A 172 -9.72 -5.18 -13.31
C TYR A 172 -10.92 -4.28 -13.59
N LEU A 173 -10.92 -3.09 -13.00
CA LEU A 173 -12.00 -2.11 -13.13
C LEU A 173 -11.69 -1.10 -14.23
N ASN A 174 -10.42 -0.70 -14.32
CA ASN A 174 -9.96 0.30 -15.27
C ASN A 174 -9.55 -0.40 -16.57
N LYS A 175 -10.34 -0.19 -17.64
CA LYS A 175 -10.13 -0.74 -18.98
C LYS A 175 -10.42 0.34 -20.02
N ASN A 176 -9.61 0.39 -21.07
CA ASN A 176 -9.79 1.30 -22.20
C ASN A 176 -9.97 2.77 -21.75
N THR A 177 -9.24 3.19 -20.72
CA THR A 177 -9.29 4.56 -20.18
C THR A 177 -8.32 5.50 -20.90
N LEU A 178 -7.21 4.95 -21.42
CA LEU A 178 -6.30 5.67 -22.30
C LEU A 178 -6.89 5.64 -23.72
N THR A 179 -7.04 6.83 -24.31
CA THR A 179 -7.63 7.03 -25.64
C THR A 179 -6.59 6.83 -26.75
N GLU A 180 -7.03 6.63 -27.99
CA GLU A 180 -6.10 6.58 -29.13
C GLU A 180 -5.31 7.89 -29.26
N ALA A 181 -5.93 9.04 -29.00
CA ALA A 181 -5.26 10.33 -28.97
C ALA A 181 -4.10 10.40 -27.95
N TYR A 182 -4.21 9.70 -26.81
CA TYR A 182 -3.10 9.58 -25.86
C TYR A 182 -1.93 8.78 -26.47
N PHE A 183 -2.23 7.66 -27.13
CA PHE A 183 -1.22 6.84 -27.79
C PHE A 183 -0.55 7.56 -28.97
N GLU A 184 -1.32 8.30 -29.77
CA GLU A 184 -0.77 9.17 -30.82
C GLU A 184 0.20 10.21 -30.25
N GLU A 185 -0.10 10.80 -29.10
CA GLU A 185 0.80 11.75 -28.45
C GLU A 185 2.09 11.07 -27.95
N CYS A 186 1.98 9.83 -27.45
CA CYS A 186 3.15 9.03 -27.08
C CYS A 186 4.01 8.70 -28.32
N GLU A 187 3.38 8.33 -29.44
CA GLU A 187 4.09 8.02 -30.69
C GLU A 187 4.78 9.25 -31.30
N LYS A 188 4.19 10.45 -31.20
CA LYS A 188 4.85 11.70 -31.60
C LYS A 188 6.12 11.98 -30.80
N SER A 189 6.16 11.56 -29.53
CA SER A 189 7.31 11.75 -28.64
C SER A 189 8.47 10.77 -28.90
N LEU A 190 8.33 9.80 -29.81
CA LEU A 190 9.36 8.78 -30.08
C LEU A 190 10.67 9.35 -30.64
N LYS A 191 10.66 10.56 -31.20
CA LYS A 191 11.88 11.26 -31.66
C LYS A 191 12.77 11.70 -30.50
N ASP A 192 12.17 11.94 -29.35
CA ASP A 192 12.89 12.22 -28.12
C ASP A 192 13.27 10.89 -27.47
N GLU A 193 14.56 10.63 -27.35
CA GLU A 193 15.10 9.38 -26.80
C GLU A 193 15.17 9.39 -25.26
N HIS A 194 14.22 10.06 -24.61
CA HIS A 194 14.09 10.09 -23.17
C HIS A 194 12.70 9.64 -22.71
N LEU A 195 12.69 9.06 -21.52
CA LEU A 195 11.52 8.94 -20.67
C LEU A 195 11.67 9.90 -19.50
N TYR A 196 10.54 10.38 -18.99
CA TYR A 196 10.51 11.34 -17.90
C TYR A 196 9.92 10.69 -16.66
N ILE A 197 10.71 10.66 -15.58
CA ILE A 197 10.28 10.21 -14.26
C ILE A 197 9.78 11.42 -13.49
N VAL A 198 8.49 11.42 -13.18
CA VAL A 198 7.80 12.55 -12.56
C VAL A 198 7.54 12.23 -11.10
N ILE A 199 8.23 12.91 -10.20
CA ILE A 199 8.08 12.73 -8.75
C ILE A 199 7.22 13.86 -8.20
N SER A 200 6.11 13.54 -7.55
CA SER A 200 5.16 14.56 -7.12
C SER A 200 4.71 14.42 -5.66
N SER A 201 4.44 15.58 -5.06
CA SER A 201 3.77 15.72 -3.76
C SER A 201 2.36 16.24 -4.04
N THR A 202 1.41 15.33 -4.28
CA THR A 202 0.09 15.67 -4.83
C THR A 202 -0.98 15.91 -3.76
N GLY A 203 -0.70 15.52 -2.52
CA GLY A 203 -1.56 15.84 -1.39
C GLY A 203 -2.94 15.20 -1.34
N SER A 204 -3.28 14.25 -2.22
CA SER A 204 -4.58 13.56 -2.16
C SER A 204 -4.79 12.84 -0.80
N PRO A 205 -6.02 12.62 -0.32
CA PRO A 205 -6.25 11.95 0.97
C PRO A 205 -5.55 10.58 1.07
N ALA A 206 -5.56 9.80 -0.02
CA ALA A 206 -4.81 8.54 -0.10
C ALA A 206 -3.29 8.78 -0.02
N SER A 207 -2.79 9.78 -0.73
CA SER A 207 -1.38 10.22 -0.70
C SER A 207 -0.96 10.72 0.70
N GLU A 208 -1.83 11.38 1.45
CA GLU A 208 -1.58 11.80 2.84
C GLU A 208 -1.44 10.62 3.79
N VAL A 209 -2.38 9.67 3.72
CA VAL A 209 -2.30 8.44 4.52
C VAL A 209 -1.04 7.68 4.17
N ILE A 210 -0.70 7.56 2.88
CA ILE A 210 0.57 6.97 2.43
C ILE A 210 1.76 7.76 3.00
N SER A 211 1.72 9.09 3.02
CA SER A 211 2.81 9.93 3.56
C SER A 211 3.02 9.74 5.06
N LEU A 212 1.96 9.44 5.83
CA LEU A 212 2.09 9.06 7.24
C LEU A 212 2.84 7.75 7.39
N PHE A 213 2.59 6.80 6.48
CA PHE A 213 3.28 5.52 6.48
C PHE A 213 4.69 5.59 5.89
N THR A 214 4.97 6.44 4.89
CA THR A 214 6.29 6.51 4.24
C THR A 214 7.21 7.56 4.85
N ASN A 215 6.67 8.52 5.61
CA ASN A 215 7.39 9.63 6.25
C ASN A 215 8.18 10.50 5.25
N LYS A 216 7.76 10.57 3.98
CA LYS A 216 8.40 11.38 2.92
C LYS A 216 7.41 12.34 2.26
N ALA A 217 7.90 13.52 1.87
CA ALA A 217 7.10 14.57 1.22
C ALA A 217 6.66 14.18 -0.20
N TYR A 218 7.55 13.56 -0.97
CA TYR A 218 7.24 13.00 -2.29
C TYR A 218 6.72 11.57 -2.17
N ASN A 219 5.48 11.36 -2.59
CA ASN A 219 4.76 10.11 -2.35
C ASN A 219 4.02 9.57 -3.59
N HIS A 220 4.23 10.18 -4.74
CA HIS A 220 3.74 9.70 -6.01
C HIS A 220 4.83 9.75 -7.07
N VAL A 221 4.80 8.79 -7.99
CA VAL A 221 5.70 8.72 -9.14
C VAL A 221 4.91 8.35 -10.39
N SER A 222 5.14 9.07 -11.46
CA SER A 222 4.53 8.83 -12.77
C SER A 222 5.61 8.71 -13.84
N LEU A 223 5.25 8.10 -14.96
CA LEU A 223 6.07 8.05 -16.16
C LEU A 223 5.49 9.03 -17.19
N SER A 224 6.33 9.70 -17.97
CA SER A 224 5.89 10.43 -19.16
C SER A 224 6.83 10.15 -20.32
N PHE A 225 6.29 10.13 -21.54
CA PHE A 225 7.04 9.91 -22.78
C PHE A 225 7.53 11.21 -23.41
N ASP A 226 7.06 12.37 -22.95
CA ASP A 226 7.41 13.68 -23.47
C ASP A 226 7.82 14.65 -22.36
N ARG A 227 8.71 15.57 -22.70
CA ARG A 227 9.22 16.56 -21.76
C ARG A 227 8.16 17.54 -21.27
N ASP A 228 7.10 17.78 -22.04
CA ASP A 228 6.03 18.73 -21.71
C ASP A 228 4.97 18.12 -20.79
N LEU A 229 5.13 16.86 -20.40
CA LEU A 229 4.22 16.12 -19.52
C LEU A 229 2.79 15.99 -20.06
N LYS A 230 2.62 15.92 -21.39
CA LYS A 230 1.31 15.67 -22.02
C LYS A 230 0.88 14.20 -21.87
N THR A 231 1.87 13.31 -21.76
CA THR A 231 1.71 11.85 -21.71
C THR A 231 1.98 11.27 -20.32
N ILE A 232 1.76 12.05 -19.24
CA ILE A 232 1.93 11.51 -17.88
C ILE A 232 0.96 10.35 -17.67
N ILE A 233 1.48 9.25 -17.15
CA ILE A 233 0.74 8.06 -16.83
C ILE A 233 1.21 7.46 -15.50
N SER A 234 0.26 7.01 -14.69
CA SER A 234 0.56 6.22 -13.50
C SER A 234 -0.58 5.31 -13.09
N TYR A 235 -0.27 4.39 -12.17
CA TYR A 235 -1.30 3.73 -11.39
C TYR A 235 -1.73 4.64 -10.25
N ASN A 236 -2.98 5.10 -10.26
CA ASN A 236 -3.53 6.00 -9.25
C ASN A 236 -4.95 5.59 -8.82
N GLY A 237 -5.46 6.25 -7.78
CA GLY A 237 -6.80 6.01 -7.23
C GLY A 237 -7.95 6.41 -8.17
N GLY A 238 -7.67 7.01 -9.32
CA GLY A 238 -8.66 7.70 -10.12
C GLY A 238 -9.07 9.04 -9.51
N GLU A 239 -9.59 9.94 -10.34
CA GLU A 239 -10.23 11.20 -9.96
C GLU A 239 -11.64 11.25 -10.51
N ASN A 240 -12.62 11.66 -9.68
CA ASN A 240 -14.01 11.85 -10.06
C ASN A 240 -14.62 10.62 -10.76
N ILE A 241 -14.80 10.65 -12.07
CA ILE A 241 -15.48 9.62 -12.87
C ILE A 241 -14.52 8.48 -13.25
N THR A 242 -13.21 8.69 -13.19
CA THR A 242 -12.21 7.69 -13.60
C THR A 242 -12.05 6.59 -12.56
N LEU A 243 -11.94 5.34 -13.01
CA LEU A 243 -11.81 4.19 -12.12
C LEU A 243 -10.36 4.03 -11.64
N PRO A 244 -10.13 3.51 -10.42
CA PRO A 244 -8.77 3.28 -9.92
C PRO A 244 -7.99 2.28 -10.78
N GLY A 245 -6.77 2.63 -11.18
CA GLY A 245 -5.95 1.82 -12.08
C GLY A 245 -4.92 2.66 -12.82
N LEU A 246 -4.52 2.19 -14.00
CA LEU A 246 -3.66 2.90 -14.92
C LEU A 246 -4.44 4.04 -15.58
N ASN A 247 -4.01 5.28 -15.38
CA ASN A 247 -4.68 6.47 -15.90
C ASN A 247 -3.66 7.46 -16.44
N GLN A 248 -4.05 8.21 -17.48
CA GLN A 248 -3.37 9.44 -17.85
C GLN A 248 -3.60 10.48 -16.75
N GLU A 249 -2.55 11.21 -16.39
CA GLU A 249 -2.62 12.31 -15.42
C GLU A 249 -2.43 13.64 -16.12
N LYS A 250 -3.06 14.68 -15.57
CA LYS A 250 -2.84 16.06 -15.99
C LYS A 250 -1.97 16.75 -14.96
N ILE A 251 -1.06 17.61 -15.41
CA ILE A 251 -0.23 18.43 -14.50
C ILE A 251 -1.12 19.20 -13.50
N THR A 252 -2.27 19.70 -13.95
CA THR A 252 -3.24 20.44 -13.11
C THR A 252 -3.81 19.59 -11.98
N SER A 253 -3.90 18.27 -12.12
CA SER A 253 -4.35 17.36 -11.06
C SER A 253 -3.38 17.29 -9.88
N PHE A 254 -2.12 17.74 -10.05
CA PHE A 254 -1.14 17.77 -8.97
C PHE A 254 -1.25 19.01 -8.08
N ASN A 255 -1.93 20.08 -8.52
CA ASN A 255 -2.10 21.32 -7.74
C ASN A 255 -3.28 21.23 -6.74
N LYS A 256 -3.23 20.28 -5.81
CA LYS A 256 -4.30 20.10 -4.80
C LYS A 256 -3.95 20.66 -3.42
N LYS A 257 -2.74 21.19 -3.25
CA LYS A 257 -2.27 21.78 -1.99
C LYS A 257 -1.37 22.97 -2.22
N SER A 258 -1.33 23.85 -1.22
CA SER A 258 -0.49 25.03 -1.18
C SER A 258 1.01 24.73 -1.34
N ASP A 259 1.48 23.56 -0.91
CA ASP A 259 2.88 23.13 -1.01
C ASP A 259 3.11 22.06 -2.10
N ALA A 260 2.18 21.92 -3.06
CA ALA A 260 2.34 20.95 -4.13
C ALA A 260 3.51 21.32 -5.05
N SER A 261 4.36 20.33 -5.31
CA SER A 261 5.51 20.44 -6.21
C SER A 261 5.68 19.16 -7.02
N VAL A 262 6.19 19.31 -8.24
CA VAL A 262 6.53 18.22 -9.16
C VAL A 262 7.98 18.39 -9.59
N ILE A 263 8.78 17.34 -9.44
CA ILE A 263 10.16 17.29 -9.93
C ILE A 263 10.21 16.31 -11.11
N VAL A 264 10.84 16.74 -12.20
CA VAL A 264 10.97 15.94 -13.43
C VAL A 264 12.43 15.58 -13.67
N TYR A 265 12.68 14.30 -13.89
CA TYR A 265 13.97 13.76 -14.31
C TYR A 265 13.84 13.09 -15.68
N GLU A 266 14.86 13.21 -16.52
CA GLU A 266 14.98 12.46 -17.76
C GLU A 266 15.85 11.21 -17.58
N LEU A 267 15.46 10.15 -18.26
CA LEU A 267 16.14 8.88 -18.35
C LEU A 267 16.33 8.55 -19.83
N GLN A 268 17.58 8.32 -20.26
CA GLN A 268 17.85 7.88 -21.62
C GLN A 268 17.10 6.58 -21.94
N ALA A 269 16.32 6.61 -23.01
CA ALA A 269 15.49 5.51 -23.48
C ALA A 269 15.46 5.52 -25.01
N PRO A 270 16.18 4.60 -25.67
CA PRO A 270 16.15 4.47 -27.12
C PRO A 270 14.71 4.32 -27.65
N LYS A 271 14.49 4.78 -28.87
CA LYS A 271 13.17 4.76 -29.52
C LYS A 271 12.50 3.38 -29.45
N GLU A 272 13.26 2.30 -29.66
CA GLU A 272 12.76 0.93 -29.64
C GLU A 272 12.24 0.53 -28.25
N LYS A 273 12.92 0.99 -27.20
CA LYS A 273 12.51 0.74 -25.81
C LYS A 273 11.28 1.56 -25.45
N LYS A 274 11.17 2.81 -25.92
CA LYS A 274 9.94 3.61 -25.77
C LYS A 274 8.76 2.95 -26.46
N GLN A 275 8.92 2.50 -27.72
CA GLN A 275 7.87 1.79 -28.45
C GLN A 275 7.41 0.53 -27.70
N LEU A 276 8.36 -0.28 -27.21
CA LEU A 276 8.07 -1.46 -26.42
C LEU A 276 7.22 -1.15 -25.18
N ILE A 277 7.49 -0.03 -24.50
CA ILE A 277 6.70 0.44 -23.36
C ILE A 277 5.30 0.89 -23.80
N ILE A 278 5.18 1.65 -24.89
CA ILE A 278 3.88 2.11 -25.43
C ILE A 278 2.98 0.89 -25.74
N ASP A 279 3.53 -0.10 -26.43
CA ASP A 279 2.82 -1.33 -26.78
C ASP A 279 2.37 -2.08 -25.52
N LYS A 280 3.23 -2.13 -24.49
CA LYS A 280 2.90 -2.76 -23.21
C LYS A 280 1.82 -2.01 -22.45
N VAL A 281 1.84 -0.67 -22.49
CA VAL A 281 0.79 0.17 -21.91
C VAL A 281 -0.54 -0.06 -22.62
N ARG A 282 -0.53 -0.19 -23.96
CA ARG A 282 -1.72 -0.54 -24.76
C ARG A 282 -2.30 -1.90 -24.34
N GLU A 283 -1.45 -2.92 -24.21
CA GLU A 283 -1.85 -4.25 -23.74
C GLU A 283 -2.47 -4.19 -22.32
N ILE A 284 -1.88 -3.40 -21.40
CA ILE A 284 -2.42 -3.24 -20.03
C ILE A 284 -3.77 -2.51 -20.07
N ASN A 285 -3.92 -1.49 -20.91
CA ASN A 285 -5.16 -0.72 -21.08
C ASN A 285 -6.31 -1.62 -21.56
N GLU A 286 -6.05 -2.50 -22.53
CA GLU A 286 -7.03 -3.45 -23.07
C GLU A 286 -7.41 -4.55 -22.06
N LYS A 287 -6.40 -5.17 -21.43
CA LYS A 287 -6.62 -6.25 -20.44
C LYS A 287 -7.28 -5.72 -19.17
N GLY A 288 -6.94 -4.50 -18.81
CA GLY A 288 -7.38 -3.78 -17.63
C GLY A 288 -6.40 -3.82 -16.46
N SER A 289 -6.63 -2.89 -15.55
CA SER A 289 -5.83 -2.63 -14.35
C SER A 289 -6.69 -2.27 -13.14
N ALA A 290 -6.07 -2.27 -11.95
CA ALA A 290 -6.65 -1.68 -10.74
C ALA A 290 -5.56 -1.12 -9.82
N TYR A 291 -5.94 -0.19 -8.94
CA TYR A 291 -5.02 0.40 -7.95
C TYR A 291 -5.01 -0.35 -6.63
N ASN A 292 -3.83 -0.65 -6.07
CA ASN A 292 -3.67 -1.53 -4.92
C ASN A 292 -3.85 -0.84 -3.55
N LEU A 293 -5.00 -0.19 -3.28
CA LEU A 293 -5.19 0.55 -2.02
C LEU A 293 -5.06 -0.32 -0.75
N VAL A 294 -5.57 -1.55 -0.76
CA VAL A 294 -5.46 -2.49 0.39
C VAL A 294 -4.05 -3.05 0.56
N GLY A 295 -3.23 -3.07 -0.49
CA GLY A 295 -1.82 -3.42 -0.40
C GLY A 295 -1.01 -2.53 0.55
N LEU A 296 -1.53 -1.36 0.94
CA LEU A 296 -0.90 -0.48 1.93
C LEU A 296 -0.88 -1.15 3.30
N VAL A 297 -1.90 -1.96 3.58
CA VAL A 297 -1.98 -2.79 4.76
C VAL A 297 -1.44 -4.19 4.46
N THR A 298 -1.75 -4.80 3.31
CA THR A 298 -1.48 -6.23 3.13
C THR A 298 -0.15 -6.57 2.43
N LYS A 299 0.51 -5.61 1.77
CA LYS A 299 1.68 -5.78 0.88
C LYS A 299 1.56 -6.92 -0.15
N VAL A 300 0.35 -7.44 -0.38
CA VAL A 300 0.07 -8.56 -1.27
C VAL A 300 -0.87 -8.07 -2.36
N SER A 301 -0.50 -8.34 -3.61
CA SER A 301 -1.39 -8.17 -4.77
C SER A 301 -1.75 -9.56 -5.29
N LEU A 302 -3.05 -9.80 -5.47
CA LEU A 302 -3.58 -11.10 -5.93
C LEU A 302 -3.47 -11.28 -7.45
N ARG A 303 -3.16 -10.22 -8.21
CA ARG A 303 -3.09 -10.23 -9.69
C ARG A 303 -2.01 -9.29 -10.23
N PRO A 304 -1.41 -9.61 -11.40
CA PRO A 304 -0.26 -8.86 -11.94
C PRO A 304 -0.55 -7.39 -12.27
N ASN A 305 -1.77 -7.01 -12.70
CA ASN A 305 -2.14 -5.63 -13.05
C ASN A 305 -2.86 -4.87 -11.92
N ILE A 306 -2.66 -5.29 -10.66
CA ILE A 306 -3.09 -4.54 -9.48
C ILE A 306 -1.85 -4.02 -8.76
N MET A 307 -1.54 -2.74 -8.92
CA MET A 307 -0.23 -2.18 -8.56
C MET A 307 -0.34 -0.78 -7.92
N PHE A 308 0.72 -0.38 -7.22
CA PHE A 308 0.99 1.03 -6.89
C PHE A 308 1.69 1.75 -8.04
N CYS A 309 1.70 3.08 -8.00
CA CYS A 309 2.41 3.93 -8.95
C CYS A 309 3.90 3.54 -9.08
N SER A 310 4.61 3.43 -7.97
CA SER A 310 6.04 3.02 -7.94
C SER A 310 6.29 1.61 -8.46
N GLN A 311 5.37 0.69 -8.20
CA GLN A 311 5.46 -0.69 -8.71
C GLN A 311 5.31 -0.74 -10.22
N PHE A 312 4.37 0.05 -10.77
CA PHE A 312 4.16 0.15 -12.20
C PHE A 312 5.39 0.74 -12.89
N VAL A 313 5.87 1.91 -12.45
CA VAL A 313 7.04 2.57 -13.07
C VAL A 313 8.27 1.67 -12.99
N TYR A 314 8.49 0.98 -11.86
CA TYR A 314 9.64 0.08 -11.75
C TYR A 314 9.53 -1.12 -12.70
N LYS A 315 8.35 -1.75 -12.76
CA LYS A 315 8.13 -2.93 -13.64
C LYS A 315 8.17 -2.58 -15.12
N ILE A 316 7.68 -1.40 -15.52
CA ILE A 316 7.65 -1.02 -16.93
C ILE A 316 9.06 -0.68 -17.43
N LEU A 317 9.89 -0.04 -16.59
CA LEU A 317 11.31 0.13 -16.86
C LEU A 317 12.04 -1.22 -16.91
N GLN A 318 11.77 -2.11 -15.94
CA GLN A 318 12.35 -3.45 -15.93
C GLN A 318 11.97 -4.27 -17.18
N PHE A 319 10.73 -4.16 -17.64
CA PHE A 319 10.26 -4.83 -18.86
C PHE A 319 11.01 -4.33 -20.11
N ALA A 320 11.35 -3.04 -20.15
CA ALA A 320 12.10 -2.43 -21.23
C ALA A 320 13.62 -2.54 -21.08
N GLU A 321 14.13 -3.14 -20.00
CA GLU A 321 15.56 -3.18 -19.65
C GLU A 321 16.16 -1.76 -19.46
N LEU A 322 15.37 -0.85 -18.91
CA LEU A 322 15.75 0.52 -18.57
C LEU A 322 15.89 0.73 -17.05
N GLU A 323 15.76 -0.32 -16.24
CA GLU A 323 15.97 -0.22 -14.80
C GLU A 323 17.45 0.02 -14.48
N TYR A 324 17.70 0.97 -13.58
CA TYR A 324 19.06 1.38 -13.18
C TYR A 324 19.40 1.03 -11.73
N PHE A 325 18.49 0.34 -11.03
CA PHE A 325 18.72 -0.25 -9.72
C PHE A 325 17.91 -1.54 -9.56
N ARG A 326 18.33 -2.42 -8.65
CA ARG A 326 17.69 -3.72 -8.41
C ARG A 326 17.06 -3.81 -7.02
N ASP A 327 15.77 -4.13 -6.95
CA ASP A 327 15.07 -4.59 -5.76
C ASP A 327 13.79 -5.37 -6.17
N SER A 328 13.04 -5.83 -5.17
CA SER A 328 11.69 -6.34 -5.37
C SER A 328 10.73 -5.19 -5.64
N ALA A 329 9.99 -5.26 -6.77
CA ALA A 329 8.96 -4.27 -7.12
C ALA A 329 8.00 -3.97 -5.95
N ALA A 330 7.66 -4.98 -5.14
CA ALA A 330 6.76 -4.84 -3.99
C ALA A 330 7.27 -3.89 -2.89
N LYS A 331 8.56 -3.54 -2.90
CA LYS A 331 9.23 -2.70 -1.90
C LYS A 331 9.57 -1.29 -2.40
N ILE A 332 9.38 -1.01 -3.69
CA ILE A 332 9.80 0.24 -4.30
C ILE A 332 8.91 1.39 -3.84
N LYS A 333 9.53 2.45 -3.33
CA LYS A 333 8.89 3.73 -3.00
C LYS A 333 9.13 4.74 -4.14
N PRO A 334 8.27 5.75 -4.30
CA PRO A 334 8.48 6.83 -5.29
C PRO A 334 9.86 7.50 -5.20
N THR A 335 10.36 7.77 -4.00
CA THR A 335 11.68 8.41 -3.83
C THR A 335 12.86 7.51 -4.21
N ASP A 336 12.67 6.19 -4.25
CA ASP A 336 13.76 5.25 -4.56
C ASP A 336 14.29 5.45 -5.97
N PHE A 337 13.46 5.95 -6.91
CA PHE A 337 13.89 6.28 -8.26
C PHE A 337 15.00 7.35 -8.28
N VAL A 338 15.01 8.27 -7.32
CA VAL A 338 16.06 9.30 -7.20
C VAL A 338 17.17 8.83 -6.25
N GLU A 339 16.79 8.32 -5.07
CA GLU A 339 17.77 7.99 -4.01
C GLU A 339 18.65 6.78 -4.33
N ARG A 340 18.19 5.89 -5.20
CA ARG A 340 18.95 4.70 -5.62
C ARG A 340 19.60 4.83 -6.99
N ASP A 341 19.59 6.02 -7.56
CA ASP A 341 20.32 6.31 -8.79
C ASP A 341 21.83 6.50 -8.53
N TYR A 342 22.48 5.45 -8.02
CA TYR A 342 23.90 5.47 -7.67
C TYR A 342 24.82 5.74 -8.86
N TYR A 343 24.35 5.42 -10.06
CA TYR A 343 25.10 5.58 -11.31
C TYR A 343 24.68 6.81 -12.11
N ARG A 344 23.86 7.70 -11.54
CA ARG A 344 23.44 8.98 -12.14
C ARG A 344 22.88 8.81 -13.55
N LYS A 345 21.98 7.85 -13.71
CA LYS A 345 21.23 7.59 -14.95
C LYS A 345 20.13 8.61 -15.18
N LEU A 346 19.66 9.27 -14.12
CA LEU A 346 18.71 10.36 -14.19
C LEU A 346 19.43 11.70 -14.29
N ALA A 347 18.95 12.56 -15.20
CA ALA A 347 19.29 13.98 -15.21
C ALA A 347 18.08 14.80 -14.77
N PHE A 348 18.30 15.79 -13.92
CA PHE A 348 17.25 16.71 -13.50
C PHE A 348 16.85 17.62 -14.69
N CYS A 349 15.55 17.73 -14.97
CA CYS A 349 15.04 18.61 -16.02
C CYS A 349 14.57 19.94 -15.46
N TYR A 350 13.57 19.91 -14.59
CA TYR A 350 12.93 21.09 -14.00
C TYR A 350 12.02 20.70 -12.82
N GLU A 351 11.65 21.71 -12.04
CA GLU A 351 10.68 21.61 -10.95
C GLU A 351 9.49 22.56 -11.24
N ILE A 352 8.27 22.08 -11.02
CA ILE A 352 7.06 22.88 -11.03
C ILE A 352 6.60 23.06 -9.59
N LYS A 353 6.54 24.30 -9.12
CA LYS A 353 5.93 24.68 -7.85
C LYS A 353 4.67 25.47 -8.13
N PHE A 354 3.53 24.98 -7.66
CA PHE A 354 2.24 25.50 -8.11
C PHE A 354 1.81 26.80 -7.41
N ASN A 355 2.36 27.12 -6.24
CA ASN A 355 1.91 28.24 -5.40
C ASN A 355 3.06 29.10 -4.84
N GLU A 356 4.22 29.13 -5.49
CA GLU A 356 5.20 30.18 -5.18
C GLU A 356 4.70 31.50 -5.78
N THR A 357 4.16 32.37 -4.91
CA THR A 357 4.14 33.81 -5.18
C THR A 357 5.59 34.28 -5.33
N LEU A 358 5.91 34.83 -6.50
CA LEU A 358 7.14 35.59 -6.77
C LEU A 358 7.39 36.67 -5.72
#